data_AF-A0AAV9AXY7-F1
#
_entry.id   AF-A0AAV9AXY7-F1
#
_cell.length_a   1.000
_cell.length_b   1.000
_cell.length_c   1.000
_cell.angle_alpha   90.00
_cell.angle_beta   90.00
_cell.angle_gamma   90.00
#
_symmetry.space_group_name_H-M   'P 1'
#
loop_
_entity.id
_entity.type
_entity.pdbx_description
1 polymer ?
#
loop_
_entity_poly.entity_id
_entity_poly.type
_entity_poly.pdbx_seq_one_letter_code
_entity_poly.pdbx_strand_id
1 'polypeptide(L)'
;MVVLQKEYLDLVLAPSGLLLMFGYHLFLLYRILKYPHKTVIGYENHNKNAWVERMLQTETDVGLAINVIASNASTSTYLASLSISLSSLIGTWAGNSNKNFLEEVILGDRSLSTYAIKYISILMCFLIAFTCFVQSVRYYVHASFLISTLDSDLPVKYVQRSVIRGGNFWSLGLRALYFATMFLLWIFGPIPMFTCSVSMVVVLHMLDTNSVPLHQFRFSSTKKRSEKVVTASHRILLGEPTSVL
;
A
#
# COMPACT_ATOMS: atom_id res chain seq x y z
N MET A 1 -20.13 12.93 39.99
CA MET A 1 -19.55 14.05 39.22
C MET A 1 -18.35 13.61 38.37
N VAL A 2 -17.37 12.86 38.90
CA VAL A 2 -16.19 12.36 38.14
C VAL A 2 -16.55 11.33 37.05
N VAL A 3 -17.59 10.51 37.24
CA VAL A 3 -18.04 9.49 36.26
C VAL A 3 -18.65 10.15 35.00
N LEU A 4 -19.51 11.16 35.18
CA LEU A 4 -20.12 11.92 34.08
C LEU A 4 -19.08 12.66 33.22
N GLN A 5 -17.98 13.12 33.83
CA GLN A 5 -16.91 13.80 33.11
C GLN A 5 -16.07 12.82 32.26
N LYS A 6 -15.92 11.56 32.70
CA LYS A 6 -15.25 10.51 31.91
C LYS A 6 -16.10 10.05 30.73
N GLU A 7 -17.40 9.82 30.92
CA GLU A 7 -18.30 9.46 29.81
C GLU A 7 -18.38 10.55 28.74
N TYR A 8 -18.43 11.82 29.13
CA TYR A 8 -18.42 12.93 28.17
C TYR A 8 -17.10 13.03 27.40
N LEU A 9 -15.97 12.75 28.06
CA LEU A 9 -14.66 12.71 27.43
C LEU A 9 -14.57 11.56 26.41
N ASP A 10 -15.09 10.39 26.75
CA ASP A 10 -15.16 9.22 25.86
C ASP A 10 -16.05 9.51 24.63
N LEU A 11 -17.19 10.20 24.83
CA LEU A 11 -18.14 10.58 23.79
C LEU A 11 -17.59 11.60 22.79
N VAL A 12 -16.61 12.42 23.19
CA VAL A 12 -16.04 13.48 22.32
C VAL A 12 -14.69 13.06 21.73
N LEU A 13 -13.78 12.47 22.52
CA LEU A 13 -12.43 12.15 22.05
C LEU A 13 -12.41 11.01 21.04
N ALA A 14 -13.21 9.95 21.25
CA ALA A 14 -13.20 8.82 20.33
C ALA A 14 -13.77 9.21 18.95
N PRO A 15 -14.95 9.86 18.83
CA PRO A 15 -15.44 10.31 17.54
C PRO A 15 -14.54 11.38 16.88
N SER A 16 -13.96 12.30 17.66
CA SER A 16 -13.04 13.30 17.08
C SER A 16 -11.76 12.66 16.54
N GLY A 17 -11.16 11.68 17.23
CA GLY A 17 -10.01 10.93 16.73
C GLY A 17 -10.33 10.16 15.43
N LEU A 18 -11.53 9.56 15.36
CA LEU A 18 -12.01 8.90 14.14
C LEU A 18 -12.23 9.88 13.00
N LEU A 19 -12.86 11.03 13.28
CA LEU A 19 -13.09 12.08 12.29
C LEU A 19 -11.77 12.66 11.75
N LEU A 20 -10.77 12.83 12.61
CA LEU A 20 -9.43 13.28 12.19
C LEU A 20 -8.79 12.29 11.23
N MET A 21 -8.78 11.00 11.58
CA MET A 21 -8.21 9.97 10.72
C MET A 21 -8.98 9.82 9.40
N PHE A 22 -10.32 9.81 9.46
CA PHE A 22 -11.15 9.72 8.25
C PHE A 22 -11.00 10.95 7.35
N GLY A 23 -11.03 12.15 7.95
CA GLY A 23 -10.83 13.42 7.25
C GLY A 23 -9.47 13.49 6.57
N TYR A 24 -8.41 13.02 7.23
CA TYR A 24 -7.09 12.92 6.61
C TYR A 24 -7.07 12.00 5.39
N HIS A 25 -7.69 10.81 5.48
CA HIS A 25 -7.73 9.87 4.36
C HIS A 25 -8.58 10.37 3.19
N LEU A 26 -9.65 11.12 3.46
CA LEU A 26 -10.44 11.79 2.42
C LEU A 26 -9.63 12.92 1.75
N PHE A 27 -8.90 13.72 2.54
CA PHE A 27 -7.98 14.73 2.02
C PHE A 27 -6.87 14.11 1.17
N LEU A 28 -6.30 12.99 1.61
CA LEU A 28 -5.31 12.24 0.86
C LEU A 28 -5.89 11.71 -0.46
N LEU A 29 -7.09 11.13 -0.43
CA LEU A 29 -7.77 10.65 -1.63
C LEU A 29 -7.98 11.80 -2.63
N TYR A 30 -8.45 12.96 -2.16
CA TYR A 30 -8.56 14.16 -2.98
C TYR A 30 -7.21 14.57 -3.60
N ARG A 31 -6.12 14.55 -2.81
CA ARG A 31 -4.78 14.84 -3.31
C ARG A 31 -4.30 13.84 -4.35
N ILE A 32 -4.54 12.54 -4.16
CA ILE A 32 -4.16 11.50 -5.11
C ILE A 32 -4.89 11.70 -6.44
N LEU A 33 -6.19 12.02 -6.40
CA LEU A 33 -7.00 12.21 -7.60
C LEU A 33 -6.67 13.49 -8.35
N LYS A 34 -6.45 14.61 -7.65
CA LYS A 34 -6.29 15.94 -8.28
C LYS A 34 -4.83 16.34 -8.49
N TYR A 35 -3.92 15.90 -7.62
CA TYR A 35 -2.50 16.28 -7.64
C TYR A 35 -1.58 15.06 -7.40
N PRO A 36 -1.64 14.02 -8.27
CA PRO A 36 -0.86 12.79 -8.08
C PRO A 36 0.65 13.05 -7.98
N HIS A 37 1.17 14.06 -8.68
CA HIS A 37 2.60 14.42 -8.67
C HIS A 37 3.11 14.96 -7.33
N LYS A 38 2.22 15.38 -6.41
CA LYS A 38 2.59 15.90 -5.08
C LYS A 38 2.51 14.82 -4.00
N THR A 39 2.07 13.61 -4.31
CA THR A 39 1.92 12.53 -3.33
C THR A 39 3.01 11.50 -3.50
N VAL A 40 3.46 10.90 -2.40
CA VAL A 40 4.44 9.80 -2.45
C VAL A 40 3.88 8.61 -3.24
N ILE A 41 2.59 8.31 -3.13
CA ILE A 41 1.94 7.25 -3.93
C ILE A 41 2.08 7.53 -5.44
N GLY A 42 1.81 8.76 -5.87
CA GLY A 42 1.93 9.10 -7.30
C GLY A 42 3.38 9.11 -7.76
N TYR A 43 4.30 9.56 -6.91
CA TYR A 43 5.75 9.50 -7.16
C TYR A 43 6.25 8.05 -7.29
N GLU A 44 5.88 7.17 -6.37
CA GLU A 44 6.21 5.75 -6.45
C GLU A 44 5.61 5.09 -7.69
N ASN A 45 4.36 5.41 -8.02
CA ASN A 45 3.71 4.86 -9.22
C ASN A 45 4.41 5.34 -10.50
N HIS A 46 4.89 6.58 -10.54
CA HIS A 46 5.73 7.09 -11.62
C HIS A 46 7.05 6.33 -11.73
N ASN A 47 7.74 6.09 -10.61
CA ASN A 47 8.98 5.31 -10.59
C ASN A 47 8.77 3.85 -10.99
N LYS A 48 7.68 3.22 -10.52
CA LYS A 48 7.29 1.85 -10.91
C LYS A 48 7.01 1.77 -12.42
N ASN A 49 6.34 2.77 -13.00
CA ASN A 49 6.11 2.83 -14.45
C ASN A 49 7.41 2.86 -15.24
N ALA A 50 8.33 3.75 -14.85
CA ALA A 50 9.63 3.90 -15.50
C ALA A 50 10.49 2.64 -15.31
N TRP A 51 10.48 2.04 -14.12
CA TRP A 51 11.16 0.80 -13.84
C TRP A 51 10.65 -0.35 -14.74
N VAL A 52 9.34 -0.53 -14.86
CA VAL A 52 8.78 -1.55 -15.77
C VAL A 52 9.21 -1.28 -17.21
N GLU A 53 9.13 -0.03 -17.68
CA GLU A 53 9.55 0.33 -19.05
C GLU A 53 11.03 -0.02 -19.31
N ARG A 54 11.90 0.22 -18.32
CA ARG A 54 13.33 -0.12 -18.40
C ARG A 54 13.59 -1.63 -18.43
N MET A 55 12.86 -2.40 -17.63
CA MET A 55 13.04 -3.86 -17.52
C MET A 55 12.55 -4.60 -18.76
N LEU A 56 11.55 -4.07 -19.47
CA LEU A 56 11.02 -4.69 -20.71
C LEU A 56 11.85 -4.34 -21.96
N GLN A 57 12.84 -3.44 -21.87
CA GLN A 57 13.70 -3.08 -23.00
C GLN A 57 14.90 -4.02 -23.19
N THR A 58 15.26 -4.81 -22.16
CA THR A 58 16.46 -5.65 -22.16
C THR A 58 16.15 -7.03 -21.59
N GLU A 59 16.38 -8.10 -22.35
CA GLU A 59 16.13 -9.48 -21.92
C GLU A 59 17.00 -9.91 -20.73
N THR A 60 18.21 -9.35 -20.60
CA THR A 60 19.12 -9.66 -19.48
C THR A 60 18.58 -9.23 -18.12
N ASP A 61 17.65 -8.27 -18.08
CA ASP A 61 17.17 -7.67 -16.84
C ASP A 61 15.88 -8.35 -16.32
N VAL A 62 15.31 -9.30 -17.08
CA VAL A 62 14.03 -9.97 -16.74
C VAL A 62 14.13 -10.78 -15.46
N GLY A 63 15.21 -11.53 -15.26
CA GLY A 63 15.43 -12.30 -14.03
C GLY A 63 15.51 -11.41 -12.78
N LEU A 64 16.16 -10.25 -12.89
CA LEU A 64 16.20 -9.25 -11.81
C LEU A 64 14.80 -8.70 -11.52
N ALA A 65 14.02 -8.43 -12.58
CA ALA A 65 12.67 -7.91 -12.42
C ALA A 65 11.73 -8.91 -11.74
N ILE A 66 11.80 -10.19 -12.12
CA ILE A 66 11.06 -11.27 -11.45
C ILE A 66 11.45 -11.36 -9.98
N ASN A 67 12.74 -11.29 -9.65
CA ASN A 67 13.22 -11.34 -8.26
C ASN A 67 12.71 -10.16 -7.42
N VAL A 68 12.68 -8.95 -7.98
CA VAL A 68 12.13 -7.77 -7.29
C VAL A 68 10.62 -7.92 -7.06
N ILE A 69 9.86 -8.40 -8.05
CA ILE A 69 8.42 -8.62 -7.88
C ILE A 69 8.16 -9.72 -6.86
N ALA A 70 8.93 -10.81 -6.92
CA ALA A 70 8.83 -11.94 -5.99
C ALA A 70 9.14 -11.51 -4.55
N SER A 71 10.17 -10.70 -4.31
CA SER A 71 10.48 -10.22 -2.96
C SER A 71 9.35 -9.34 -2.39
N ASN A 72 8.76 -8.46 -3.21
CA ASN A 72 7.59 -7.67 -2.83
C ASN A 72 6.35 -8.53 -2.55
N ALA A 73 6.15 -9.61 -3.32
CA ALA A 73 5.11 -10.59 -3.05
C ALA A 73 5.35 -11.32 -1.71
N SER A 74 6.57 -11.76 -1.43
CA SER A 74 6.94 -12.39 -0.15
C SER A 74 6.70 -11.46 1.04
N THR A 75 7.08 -10.18 0.95
CA THR A 75 6.80 -9.19 2.00
C THR A 75 5.30 -8.99 2.21
N SER A 76 4.51 -8.95 1.12
CA SER A 76 3.05 -8.86 1.21
C SER A 76 2.45 -10.10 1.87
N THR A 77 2.92 -11.30 1.53
CA THR A 77 2.49 -12.56 2.17
C THR A 77 2.81 -12.56 3.66
N TYR A 78 4.01 -12.13 4.07
CA TYR A 78 4.38 -12.03 5.48
C TYR A 78 3.43 -11.10 6.26
N LEU A 79 3.12 -9.92 5.70
CA LEU A 79 2.17 -8.99 6.31
C LEU A 79 0.74 -9.53 6.34
N ALA A 80 0.32 -10.29 5.31
CA ALA A 80 -0.96 -10.99 5.31
C ALA A 80 -1.04 -12.01 6.46
N SER A 81 -0.01 -12.86 6.60
CA SER A 81 0.09 -13.84 7.68
C SER A 81 0.05 -13.18 9.06
N LEU A 82 0.80 -12.09 9.26
CA LEU A 82 0.74 -11.31 10.51
C LEU A 82 -0.67 -10.77 10.77
N SER A 83 -1.34 -10.22 9.76
CA SER A 83 -2.68 -9.65 9.89
C SER A 83 -3.73 -10.69 10.30
N ILE A 84 -3.69 -11.89 9.69
CA ILE A 84 -4.63 -12.97 10.05
C ILE A 84 -4.28 -13.60 11.41
N SER A 85 -3.00 -13.71 11.76
CA SER A 85 -2.57 -14.18 13.09
C SER A 85 -3.02 -13.23 14.20
N LEU A 86 -2.87 -11.92 14.00
CA LEU A 86 -3.36 -10.90 14.95
C LEU A 86 -4.89 -10.91 15.05
N SER A 87 -5.59 -11.09 13.92
CA SER A 87 -7.05 -11.28 13.91
C SER A 87 -7.48 -12.47 14.77
N SER A 88 -6.81 -13.61 14.60
CA SER A 88 -7.07 -14.82 15.37
C SER A 88 -6.81 -14.60 16.87
N LEU A 89 -5.65 -14.03 17.22
CA LEU A 89 -5.27 -13.74 18.60
C LEU A 89 -6.32 -12.87 19.29
N ILE A 90 -6.75 -11.80 18.63
CA ILE A 90 -7.74 -10.86 19.18
C ILE A 90 -9.13 -11.49 19.25
N GLY A 91 -9.50 -12.31 18.26
CA GLY A 91 -10.74 -13.08 18.28
C GLY A 91 -10.81 -14.08 19.44
N THR A 92 -9.73 -14.84 19.67
CA THR A 92 -9.62 -15.76 20.81
C THR A 92 -9.61 -15.01 22.13
N TRP A 93 -8.87 -13.90 22.23
CA TRP A 93 -8.85 -13.07 23.43
C TRP A 93 -10.24 -12.54 23.78
N ALA A 94 -10.96 -12.00 22.80
CA ALA A 94 -12.34 -11.53 22.97
C ALA A 94 -13.31 -12.65 23.36
N GLY A 95 -13.12 -13.87 22.83
CA GLY A 95 -13.97 -15.03 23.12
C GLY A 95 -13.70 -15.73 24.47
N ASN A 96 -12.47 -15.67 24.98
CA ASN A 96 -12.04 -16.39 26.19
C ASN A 96 -11.94 -15.50 27.44
N SER A 97 -12.31 -14.21 27.34
CA SER A 97 -12.17 -13.26 28.44
C SER A 97 -13.12 -13.59 29.60
N ASN A 98 -12.59 -14.16 30.69
CA ASN A 98 -13.27 -14.18 31.97
C ASN A 98 -13.56 -12.74 32.41
N LYS A 99 -14.84 -12.44 32.70
CA LYS A 99 -15.38 -11.09 32.96
C LYS A 99 -14.62 -10.29 34.04
N ASN A 100 -13.84 -10.96 34.87
CA ASN A 100 -13.15 -10.38 36.03
C ASN A 100 -11.85 -9.64 35.68
N PHE A 101 -11.12 -10.02 34.62
CA PHE A 101 -9.87 -9.34 34.22
C PHE A 101 -10.11 -8.08 33.37
N LEU A 102 -11.31 -7.95 32.80
CA LEU A 102 -11.70 -6.81 31.96
C LEU A 102 -12.04 -5.54 32.78
N GLU A 103 -12.37 -5.68 34.07
CA GLU A 103 -12.74 -4.53 34.91
C GLU A 103 -11.53 -3.73 35.43
N GLU A 104 -10.34 -4.32 35.45
CA GLU A 104 -9.15 -3.76 36.10
C GLU A 104 -8.22 -2.99 35.15
N VAL A 105 -8.20 -3.35 33.86
CA VAL A 105 -7.25 -2.80 32.87
C VAL A 105 -7.75 -1.53 32.15
N ILE A 106 -9.03 -1.17 32.27
CA ILE A 106 -9.65 -0.22 31.33
C ILE A 106 -10.18 1.04 32.03
N LEU A 107 -9.61 2.18 31.65
CA LEU A 107 -10.16 3.51 31.89
C LEU A 107 -11.24 3.81 30.84
N GLY A 108 -12.53 3.71 31.21
CA GLY A 108 -13.66 4.10 30.35
C GLY A 108 -14.99 3.44 30.73
N ASP A 109 -16.05 3.75 29.97
CA ASP A 109 -17.39 3.18 30.16
C ASP A 109 -17.39 1.64 30.09
N ARG A 110 -18.08 1.00 31.05
CA ARG A 110 -18.00 -0.44 31.35
C ARG A 110 -19.06 -1.29 30.65
N SER A 111 -19.81 -0.74 29.70
CA SER A 111 -20.88 -1.49 29.03
C SER A 111 -20.32 -2.64 28.15
N LEU A 112 -20.89 -3.84 28.29
CA LEU A 112 -20.59 -5.03 27.47
C LEU A 112 -20.70 -4.76 25.96
N SER A 113 -21.58 -3.83 25.56
CA SER A 113 -21.76 -3.44 24.16
C SER A 113 -20.56 -2.66 23.63
N THR A 114 -20.03 -1.70 24.41
CA THR A 114 -18.85 -0.90 24.05
C THR A 114 -17.62 -1.79 23.85
N TYR A 115 -17.46 -2.83 24.67
CA TYR A 115 -16.40 -3.83 24.53
C TYR A 115 -16.46 -4.58 23.20
N ALA A 116 -17.63 -5.13 22.85
CA ALA A 116 -17.81 -5.86 21.60
C ALA A 116 -17.48 -4.98 20.38
N ILE A 117 -17.91 -3.72 20.39
CA ILE A 117 -17.64 -2.76 19.30
C ILE A 117 -16.13 -2.53 19.12
N LYS A 118 -15.37 -2.36 20.21
CA LYS A 118 -13.91 -2.17 20.17
C LYS A 118 -13.23 -3.37 19.48
N TYR A 119 -13.49 -4.59 19.95
CA TYR A 119 -12.85 -5.79 19.41
C TYR A 119 -13.27 -6.10 17.97
N ILE A 120 -14.55 -5.94 17.62
CA ILE A 120 -15.05 -6.14 16.25
C ILE A 120 -14.41 -5.12 15.30
N SER A 121 -14.25 -3.87 15.71
CA SER A 121 -13.61 -2.82 14.89
C SER A 121 -12.15 -3.16 14.58
N ILE A 122 -11.40 -3.63 15.59
CA ILE A 122 -10.01 -4.05 15.43
C ILE A 122 -9.91 -5.27 14.49
N LEU A 123 -10.75 -6.28 14.72
CA LEU A 123 -10.81 -7.49 13.91
C LEU A 123 -11.10 -7.17 12.45
N MET A 124 -12.12 -6.34 12.19
CA MET A 124 -12.48 -5.90 10.84
C MET A 124 -11.31 -5.18 10.17
N CYS A 125 -10.58 -4.33 10.90
CA CYS A 125 -9.42 -3.62 10.37
C CYS A 125 -8.28 -4.56 9.94
N PHE A 126 -7.96 -5.57 10.76
CA PHE A 126 -6.97 -6.58 10.40
C PHE A 126 -7.41 -7.49 9.25
N LEU A 127 -8.70 -7.82 9.14
CA LEU A 127 -9.23 -8.59 8.01
C LEU A 127 -9.21 -7.79 6.69
N ILE A 128 -9.46 -6.48 6.75
CA ILE A 128 -9.30 -5.57 5.60
C ILE A 128 -7.82 -5.53 5.19
N ALA A 129 -6.90 -5.38 6.13
CA ALA A 129 -5.46 -5.40 5.86
C ALA A 129 -5.02 -6.72 5.22
N PHE A 130 -5.42 -7.86 5.80
CA PHE A 130 -5.19 -9.20 5.25
C PHE A 130 -5.66 -9.31 3.81
N THR A 131 -6.92 -8.94 3.54
CA THR A 131 -7.47 -9.01 2.18
C THR A 131 -6.69 -8.12 1.21
N CYS A 132 -6.31 -6.90 1.62
CA CYS A 132 -5.49 -6.01 0.80
C CYS A 132 -4.13 -6.63 0.47
N PHE A 133 -3.45 -7.24 1.44
CA PHE A 133 -2.16 -7.90 1.19
C PHE A 133 -2.29 -9.14 0.30
N VAL A 134 -3.34 -9.95 0.47
CA VAL A 134 -3.62 -11.07 -0.44
C VAL A 134 -3.86 -10.58 -1.88
N GLN A 135 -4.61 -9.48 -2.04
CA GLN A 135 -4.80 -8.87 -3.36
C GLN A 135 -3.49 -8.34 -3.94
N SER A 136 -2.64 -7.71 -3.13
CA SER A 136 -1.29 -7.28 -3.52
C SER A 136 -0.46 -8.45 -4.08
N VAL A 137 -0.40 -9.57 -3.35
CA VAL A 137 0.29 -10.80 -3.79
C VAL A 137 -0.25 -11.28 -5.13
N ARG A 138 -1.57 -11.35 -5.30
CA ARG A 138 -2.19 -11.77 -6.57
C ARG A 138 -1.73 -10.92 -7.76
N TYR A 139 -1.67 -9.60 -7.58
CA TYR A 139 -1.21 -8.70 -8.63
C TYR A 139 0.29 -8.81 -8.91
N TYR A 140 1.12 -9.01 -7.88
CA TYR A 140 2.56 -9.25 -8.07
C TYR A 140 2.83 -10.57 -8.78
N VAL A 141 2.18 -11.67 -8.37
CA VAL A 141 2.29 -12.96 -9.06
C VAL A 141 1.83 -12.84 -10.51
N HIS A 142 0.72 -12.13 -10.78
CA HIS A 142 0.28 -11.88 -12.14
C HIS A 142 1.30 -11.05 -12.94
N ALA A 143 1.93 -10.04 -12.34
CA ALA A 143 3.01 -9.29 -12.97
C ALA A 143 4.23 -10.18 -13.29
N SER A 144 4.58 -11.12 -12.42
CA SER A 144 5.65 -12.10 -12.66
C SER A 144 5.35 -13.02 -13.85
N PHE A 145 4.09 -13.43 -14.03
CA PHE A 145 3.70 -14.17 -15.23
C PHE A 145 3.83 -13.31 -16.49
N LEU A 146 3.29 -12.09 -16.47
CA LEU A 146 3.34 -11.18 -17.63
C LEU A 146 4.77 -10.83 -18.05
N ILE A 147 5.68 -10.60 -17.09
CA ILE A 147 7.07 -10.28 -17.39
C ILE A 147 7.86 -11.50 -17.90
N SER A 148 7.44 -12.72 -17.55
CA SER A 148 8.10 -13.95 -18.03
C SER A 148 7.67 -14.33 -19.46
N THR A 149 6.57 -13.77 -19.98
CA THR A 149 6.02 -14.05 -21.32
C THR A 149 6.33 -12.95 -22.33
N LEU A 150 7.47 -12.28 -22.15
CA LEU A 150 7.92 -11.09 -22.90
C LEU A 150 8.14 -11.29 -24.41
N ASP A 151 8.25 -12.54 -24.88
CA ASP A 151 8.39 -12.89 -26.31
C ASP A 151 7.09 -12.76 -27.12
N SER A 152 6.02 -12.25 -26.50
CA SER A 152 4.74 -11.96 -27.14
C SER A 152 4.56 -10.45 -27.33
N ASP A 153 3.70 -10.03 -28.28
CA ASP A 153 3.29 -8.63 -28.53
C ASP A 153 2.50 -8.00 -27.36
N LEU A 154 2.87 -8.31 -26.11
CA LEU A 154 2.21 -7.85 -24.91
C LEU A 154 2.51 -6.36 -24.67
N PRO A 155 1.48 -5.50 -24.58
CA PRO A 155 1.72 -4.09 -24.31
C PRO A 155 2.29 -3.88 -22.90
N VAL A 156 3.39 -3.13 -22.80
CA VAL A 156 4.07 -2.72 -21.54
C VAL A 156 3.08 -2.24 -20.46
N LYS A 157 2.00 -1.59 -20.89
CA LYS A 157 0.92 -1.07 -20.03
C LYS A 157 0.26 -2.14 -19.16
N TYR A 158 0.20 -3.40 -19.58
CA TYR A 158 -0.38 -4.48 -18.78
C TYR A 158 0.47 -4.80 -17.56
N VAL A 159 1.79 -4.93 -17.74
CA VAL A 159 2.74 -5.16 -16.66
C VAL A 159 2.73 -3.97 -15.70
N GLN A 160 2.80 -2.74 -16.23
CA GLN A 160 2.71 -1.50 -15.44
C GLN A 160 1.46 -1.47 -14.56
N ARG A 161 0.30 -1.76 -15.16
CA ARG A 161 -0.98 -1.77 -14.44
C ARG A 161 -1.01 -2.81 -13.34
N SER A 162 -0.47 -4.00 -13.56
CA SER A 162 -0.40 -5.06 -12.55
C SER A 162 0.51 -4.68 -11.39
N VAL A 163 1.73 -4.19 -11.67
CA VAL A 163 2.69 -3.76 -10.63
C VAL A 163 2.14 -2.59 -9.80
N ILE A 164 1.54 -1.59 -10.45
CA ILE A 164 0.93 -0.44 -9.76
C ILE A 164 -0.25 -0.89 -8.89
N ARG A 165 -1.12 -1.77 -9.40
CA ARG A 165 -2.25 -2.27 -8.60
C ARG A 165 -1.76 -3.04 -7.38
N GLY A 166 -0.75 -3.90 -7.53
CA GLY A 166 -0.11 -4.59 -6.41
C GLY A 166 0.41 -3.61 -5.35
N GLY A 167 1.19 -2.61 -5.79
CA GLY A 167 1.70 -1.55 -4.92
C GLY A 167 0.60 -0.76 -4.20
N ASN A 168 -0.47 -0.39 -4.90
CA ASN A 168 -1.58 0.35 -4.31
C ASN A 168 -2.31 -0.47 -3.22
N PHE A 169 -2.55 -1.78 -3.46
CA PHE A 169 -3.14 -2.67 -2.46
C PHE A 169 -2.23 -2.87 -1.25
N TRP A 170 -0.91 -2.97 -1.48
CA TRP A 170 0.07 -3.02 -0.40
C TRP A 170 0.03 -1.76 0.47
N SER A 171 0.05 -0.57 -0.14
CA SER A 171 -0.08 0.70 0.59
C SER A 171 -1.42 0.84 1.31
N LEU A 172 -2.51 0.34 0.72
CA LEU A 172 -3.83 0.33 1.36
C LEU A 172 -3.85 -0.60 2.60
N GLY A 173 -3.22 -1.77 2.50
CA GLY A 173 -3.06 -2.69 3.63
C GLY A 173 -2.28 -2.07 4.79
N LEU A 174 -1.19 -1.35 4.50
CA LEU A 174 -0.44 -0.62 5.52
C LEU A 174 -1.28 0.44 6.22
N ARG A 175 -2.10 1.20 5.47
CA ARG A 175 -3.00 2.18 6.07
C ARG A 175 -4.08 1.53 6.95
N ALA A 176 -4.59 0.37 6.55
CA ALA A 176 -5.49 -0.41 7.40
C ALA A 176 -4.79 -0.87 8.70
N LEU A 177 -3.50 -1.26 8.66
CA LEU A 177 -2.75 -1.57 9.88
C LEU A 177 -2.59 -0.35 10.80
N TYR A 178 -2.37 0.84 10.25
CA TYR A 178 -2.31 2.09 11.04
C TYR A 178 -3.63 2.40 11.75
N PHE A 179 -4.77 2.19 11.08
CA PHE A 179 -6.08 2.28 11.72
C PHE A 179 -6.25 1.22 12.82
N ALA A 180 -5.78 -0.01 12.59
CA ALA A 180 -5.83 -1.07 13.60
C ALA A 180 -5.03 -0.70 14.84
N THR A 181 -3.86 -0.07 14.70
CA THR A 181 -3.07 0.45 15.83
C THR A 181 -3.84 1.49 16.64
N MET A 182 -4.51 2.45 15.98
CA MET A 182 -5.36 3.42 16.68
C MET A 182 -6.47 2.73 17.47
N PHE A 183 -7.14 1.73 16.89
CA PHE A 183 -8.18 0.96 17.58
C PHE A 183 -7.63 0.08 18.71
N LEU A 184 -6.41 -0.46 18.60
CA LEU A 184 -5.77 -1.16 19.71
C LEU A 184 -5.53 -0.23 20.90
N LEU A 185 -5.08 1.01 20.66
CA LEU A 185 -4.90 1.99 21.72
C LEU A 185 -6.22 2.43 22.37
N TRP A 186 -7.34 2.27 21.66
CA TRP A 186 -8.68 2.52 22.19
C TRP A 186 -9.10 1.52 23.29
N ILE A 187 -8.45 0.35 23.38
CA ILE A 187 -8.65 -0.58 24.50
C ILE A 187 -8.21 0.08 25.81
N PHE A 188 -7.10 0.82 25.82
CA PHE A 188 -6.58 1.51 27.02
C PHE A 188 -7.36 2.79 27.39
N GLY A 189 -8.15 3.32 26.45
CA GLY A 189 -9.02 4.47 26.66
C GLY A 189 -9.05 5.42 25.45
N PRO A 190 -9.92 6.44 25.47
CA PRO A 190 -10.02 7.40 24.36
C PRO A 190 -8.89 8.42 24.32
N ILE A 191 -8.24 8.70 25.47
CA ILE A 191 -7.06 9.59 25.52
C ILE A 191 -5.89 9.03 24.69
N PRO A 192 -5.38 7.79 24.92
CA PRO A 192 -4.31 7.25 24.10
C PRO A 192 -4.73 7.07 22.63
N MET A 193 -6.00 6.74 22.36
CA MET A 193 -6.53 6.69 21.01
C MET A 193 -6.45 8.05 20.29
N PHE A 194 -6.88 9.13 20.95
CA PHE A 194 -6.86 10.47 20.38
C PHE A 194 -5.42 10.93 20.11
N THR A 195 -4.52 10.77 21.09
CA THR A 195 -3.10 11.09 20.92
C THR A 195 -2.49 10.29 19.77
N CYS A 196 -2.82 8.99 19.66
CA CYS A 196 -2.39 8.15 18.56
C CYS A 196 -2.91 8.68 17.22
N SER A 197 -4.19 9.04 17.12
CA SER A 197 -4.79 9.59 15.90
C SER A 197 -4.09 10.85 15.42
N VAL A 198 -3.79 11.80 16.32
CA VAL A 198 -3.06 13.04 15.99
C VAL A 198 -1.64 12.70 15.53
N SER A 199 -0.92 11.86 16.28
CA SER A 199 0.44 11.46 15.91
C SER A 199 0.50 10.75 14.56
N MET A 200 -0.48 9.88 14.28
CA MET A 200 -0.56 9.13 13.03
C MET A 200 -0.85 10.06 11.85
N VAL A 201 -1.75 11.04 12.01
CA VAL A 201 -2.00 12.06 10.97
C VAL A 201 -0.73 12.86 10.66
N VAL A 202 0.06 13.23 11.68
CA VAL A 202 1.34 13.94 11.47
C VAL A 202 2.34 13.05 10.72
N VAL A 203 2.52 11.80 11.15
CA VAL A 203 3.43 10.84 10.50
C VAL A 203 2.99 10.57 9.05
N LEU A 204 1.70 10.33 8.82
CA LEU A 204 1.15 10.13 7.48
C LEU A 204 1.31 11.36 6.62
N HIS A 205 1.10 12.57 7.16
CA HIS A 205 1.29 13.80 6.41
C HIS A 205 2.74 13.97 5.92
N MET A 206 3.71 13.62 6.76
CA MET A 206 5.12 13.59 6.39
C MET A 206 5.41 12.49 5.34
N LEU A 207 4.84 11.30 5.52
CA LEU A 207 5.07 10.16 4.63
C LEU A 207 4.37 10.30 3.27
N ASP A 208 3.22 10.96 3.20
CA ASP A 208 2.44 11.11 1.97
C ASP A 208 2.80 12.37 1.19
N THR A 209 3.52 13.32 1.79
CA THR A 209 3.92 14.57 1.15
C THR A 209 5.25 14.39 0.44
N ASN A 210 5.21 14.49 -0.89
CA ASN A 210 6.42 14.52 -1.69
C ASN A 210 6.70 15.95 -2.17
N SER A 211 7.86 16.46 -1.81
CA SER A 211 8.37 17.75 -2.30
C SER A 211 9.36 17.58 -3.48
N VAL A 212 9.76 16.35 -3.78
CA VAL A 212 10.74 16.06 -4.84
C VAL A 212 10.04 16.08 -6.21
N PRO A 213 10.54 16.87 -7.18
CA PRO A 213 9.98 16.88 -8.53
C PRO A 213 10.12 15.51 -9.21
N LEU A 214 9.13 15.14 -10.02
CA LEU A 214 9.15 13.89 -10.77
C LEU A 214 10.33 13.90 -11.75
N HIS A 215 11.22 12.91 -11.63
CA HIS A 215 12.30 12.74 -12.57
C HIS A 215 11.75 12.32 -13.95
N GLN A 216 12.19 12.98 -15.02
CA GLN A 216 11.86 12.58 -16.38
C GLN A 216 12.84 11.49 -16.83
N PHE A 217 12.42 10.24 -16.70
CA PHE A 217 13.18 9.11 -17.20
C PHE A 217 13.22 9.17 -18.74
N ARG A 218 14.40 9.37 -19.31
CA ARG A 218 14.64 9.27 -20.76
C ARG A 218 15.34 7.95 -21.04
N PHE A 219 14.57 6.94 -21.44
CA PHE A 219 15.15 5.68 -21.91
C PHE A 219 15.62 5.85 -23.35
N SER A 220 16.94 5.79 -23.57
CA SER A 220 17.50 5.72 -24.91
C SER A 220 16.98 4.44 -25.57
N SER A 221 16.23 4.56 -26.66
CA SER A 221 15.71 3.42 -27.42
C SER A 221 16.86 2.67 -28.11
N THR A 222 17.63 1.89 -27.35
CA THR A 222 18.72 1.08 -27.88
C THR A 222 18.19 0.08 -28.91
N LYS A 223 16.93 -0.36 -28.78
CA LYS A 223 16.24 -1.23 -29.76
C LYS A 223 16.14 -0.60 -31.16
N LYS A 224 15.79 0.69 -31.28
CA LYS A 224 15.79 1.41 -32.57
C LYS A 224 17.20 1.64 -33.13
N ARG A 225 18.23 1.75 -32.27
CA ARG A 225 19.62 1.90 -32.73
C ARG A 225 20.19 0.57 -33.21
N SER A 226 19.90 -0.53 -32.52
CA SER A 226 20.33 -1.88 -32.92
C SER A 226 19.63 -2.32 -34.21
N GLU A 227 18.32 -2.14 -34.35
CA GLU A 227 17.60 -2.44 -35.60
C GLU A 227 18.09 -1.60 -36.77
N LYS A 228 18.33 -0.29 -36.57
CA LYS A 228 18.91 0.59 -37.62
C LYS A 228 20.33 0.20 -37.99
N VAL A 229 21.16 -0.21 -37.03
CA VAL A 229 22.54 -0.64 -37.29
C VAL A 229 22.56 -2.00 -37.99
N VAL A 230 21.69 -2.94 -37.60
CA VAL A 230 21.56 -4.25 -38.26
C VAL A 230 20.99 -4.10 -39.67
N THR A 231 19.95 -3.29 -39.88
CA THR A 231 19.43 -3.01 -41.24
C THR A 231 20.41 -2.21 -42.09
N ALA A 232 21.19 -1.28 -41.52
CA ALA A 232 22.24 -0.58 -42.25
C ALA A 232 23.37 -1.53 -42.66
N SER A 233 23.86 -2.37 -41.74
CA SER A 233 24.88 -3.38 -42.06
C SER A 233 24.40 -4.40 -43.08
N HIS A 234 23.13 -4.83 -43.00
CA HIS A 234 22.53 -5.74 -43.99
C HIS A 234 22.40 -5.11 -45.38
N ARG A 235 22.04 -3.81 -45.48
CA ARG A 235 22.03 -3.09 -46.76
C ARG A 235 23.42 -2.91 -47.36
N ILE A 236 24.42 -2.65 -46.52
CA ILE A 236 25.82 -2.53 -46.96
C ILE A 236 26.34 -3.87 -47.51
N LEU A 237 25.99 -4.99 -46.87
CA LEU A 237 26.37 -6.33 -47.34
C LEU A 237 25.67 -6.75 -48.65
N LEU A 238 24.49 -6.20 -48.94
CA LEU A 238 23.74 -6.45 -50.18
C LEU A 238 24.08 -5.48 -51.32
N GLY A 239 24.96 -4.51 -51.10
CA GLY A 239 25.39 -3.55 -52.14
C GLY A 239 24.31 -2.57 -52.58
N GLU A 240 23.25 -2.34 -51.78
CA GLU A 240 22.23 -1.35 -52.11
C GLU A 240 22.79 0.08 -51.97
N PRO A 241 22.64 0.95 -52.99
CA PRO A 241 23.13 2.32 -52.91
C PRO A 241 22.34 3.10 -51.85
N THR A 242 23.06 3.76 -50.95
CA THR A 242 22.46 4.72 -50.01
C THR A 242 22.05 5.95 -50.79
N SER A 243 20.76 6.07 -51.11
CA SER A 243 20.21 7.29 -51.71
C SER A 243 20.24 8.40 -50.67
N VAL A 244 21.26 9.24 -50.76
CA VAL A 244 21.39 10.50 -50.03
C VAL A 244 20.36 11.47 -50.60
N LEU A 245 19.37 11.85 -49.78
CA LEU A 245 18.67 13.14 -49.80
C LEU A 245 18.11 13.40 -48.40
#